data_AF-L7LQR5-F1
#
_entry.id   AF-L7LQR5-F1
#
_cell.length_a   1.000
_cell.length_b   1.000
_cell.length_c   1.000
_cell.angle_alpha   90.00
_cell.angle_beta   90.00
_cell.angle_gamma   90.00
#
_symmetry.space_group_name_H-M   'P 1'
#
loop_
_entity.id
_entity.type
_entity.pdbx_description
1 polymer ?
#
loop_
_entity_poly.entity_id
_entity_poly.type
_entity_poly.pdbx_seq_one_letter_code
_entity_poly.pdbx_strand_id
1 'polypeptide(L)'
;MMFSVAFLIFSAGVLSATAEDPASTTCTEPPAVDGWNFLKEHHQYDMLQRNFNTTGGEHTKCLTSNIKKKDETKHLASALIQFQLHQGGPWYKLNQEYQFSRDRTEKFNIMRTTRTSEGPKASYRFGLTLDTCAVVYVDEIDSFTQESQGSSQCLEILE
;
A
#
# COMPACT_ATOMS: atom_id res chain seq x y z
N MET A 1 56.96 -9.13 51.77
CA MET A 1 56.11 -10.11 51.05
C MET A 1 54.79 -10.23 51.77
N MET A 2 53.69 -9.93 51.10
CA MET A 2 52.42 -10.69 51.07
C MET A 2 51.31 -9.74 50.61
N PHE A 3 50.88 -9.96 49.36
CA PHE A 3 49.82 -9.25 48.68
C PHE A 3 48.47 -9.79 49.16
N SER A 4 47.58 -8.90 49.60
CA SER A 4 46.20 -9.25 49.92
C SER A 4 45.37 -9.13 48.64
N VAL A 5 44.87 -10.26 48.14
CA VAL A 5 44.15 -10.38 46.87
C VAL A 5 42.67 -10.02 47.11
N ALA A 6 42.20 -8.96 46.46
CA ALA A 6 40.79 -8.62 46.39
C ALA A 6 40.09 -9.58 45.41
N PHE A 7 39.12 -10.35 45.89
CA PHE A 7 38.26 -11.18 45.06
C PHE A 7 37.19 -10.30 44.40
N LEU A 8 37.37 -9.99 43.11
CA LEU A 8 36.30 -9.47 42.25
C LEU A 8 35.47 -10.65 41.76
N ILE A 9 34.30 -10.86 42.37
CA ILE A 9 33.28 -11.79 41.86
C ILE A 9 32.58 -11.08 40.69
N PHE A 10 33.04 -11.33 39.47
CA PHE A 10 32.27 -11.03 38.27
C PHE A 10 31.16 -12.07 38.14
N SER A 11 29.97 -11.73 38.63
CA SER A 11 28.74 -12.47 38.33
C SER A 11 28.42 -12.28 36.85
N ALA A 12 28.90 -13.20 36.02
CA ALA A 12 28.49 -13.33 34.64
C ALA A 12 27.02 -13.79 34.61
N GLY A 13 26.09 -12.84 34.60
CA GLY A 13 24.72 -13.09 34.18
C GLY A 13 24.75 -13.38 32.69
N VAL A 14 24.82 -14.66 32.32
CA VAL A 14 24.65 -15.09 30.94
C VAL A 14 23.18 -14.86 30.60
N LEU A 15 22.87 -13.73 29.97
CA LEU A 15 21.63 -13.55 29.24
C LEU A 15 21.67 -14.55 28.08
N SER A 16 21.07 -15.72 28.30
CA SER A 16 20.77 -16.65 27.22
C SER A 16 19.73 -16.00 26.32
N ALA A 17 20.19 -15.25 25.32
CA ALA A 17 19.37 -14.86 24.19
C ALA A 17 19.09 -16.14 23.41
N THR A 18 17.89 -16.70 23.55
CA THR A 18 17.39 -17.68 22.61
C THR A 18 17.17 -16.94 21.30
N ALA A 19 18.00 -17.21 20.30
CA ALA A 19 17.63 -16.90 18.93
C ALA A 19 16.35 -17.71 18.66
N GLU A 20 15.21 -17.04 18.56
CA GLU A 20 14.07 -17.65 17.88
C GLU A 20 14.55 -17.88 16.44
N ASP A 21 14.75 -19.14 16.08
CA ASP A 21 14.89 -19.51 14.67
C ASP A 21 13.74 -18.84 13.93
N PRO A 22 13.98 -18.04 12.88
CA PRO A 22 12.89 -17.65 12.02
C PRO A 22 12.33 -18.96 11.51
N ALA A 23 11.14 -19.34 11.98
CA ALA A 23 10.41 -20.47 11.44
C ALA A 23 10.55 -20.33 9.92
N SER A 24 11.19 -21.32 9.28
CA SER A 24 11.28 -21.32 7.84
C SER A 24 9.85 -21.49 7.37
N THR A 25 9.15 -20.37 7.22
CA THR A 25 7.86 -20.32 6.58
C THR A 25 8.18 -20.73 5.16
N THR A 26 8.07 -22.04 4.89
CA THR A 26 7.88 -22.53 3.54
C THR A 26 6.77 -21.67 2.99
N CYS A 27 7.11 -20.79 2.05
CA CYS A 27 6.12 -20.12 1.23
C CYS A 27 5.43 -21.23 0.45
N THR A 28 4.37 -21.79 1.03
CA THR A 28 3.40 -22.60 0.30
C THR A 28 3.05 -21.83 -0.96
N GLU A 29 2.88 -22.53 -2.09
CA GLU A 29 2.44 -21.88 -3.32
C GLU A 29 1.28 -20.93 -3.00
N PRO A 30 1.41 -19.64 -3.36
CA PRO A 30 0.40 -18.67 -2.99
C PRO A 30 -0.92 -19.10 -3.61
N PRO A 31 -2.04 -18.97 -2.85
CA PRO A 31 -3.36 -19.29 -3.38
C PRO A 31 -3.61 -18.51 -4.66
N ALA A 32 -4.46 -19.05 -5.53
CA ALA A 32 -4.83 -18.38 -6.77
C ALA A 32 -5.28 -16.94 -6.49
N VAL A 33 -4.64 -15.98 -7.16
CA VAL A 33 -4.89 -14.55 -6.94
C VAL A 33 -6.31 -14.21 -7.38
N ASP A 34 -7.05 -13.55 -6.49
CA ASP A 34 -8.41 -13.10 -6.77
C ASP A 34 -8.65 -11.71 -6.14
N GLY A 35 -8.27 -10.68 -6.87
CA GLY A 35 -8.32 -9.29 -6.41
C GLY A 35 -9.73 -8.79 -6.09
N TRP A 36 -10.72 -9.18 -6.89
CA TRP A 36 -12.12 -8.81 -6.65
C TRP A 36 -12.66 -9.41 -5.34
N ASN A 37 -12.40 -10.69 -5.09
CA ASN A 37 -12.87 -11.35 -3.87
C ASN A 37 -12.06 -10.95 -2.63
N PHE A 38 -10.79 -10.57 -2.81
CA PHE A 38 -9.98 -9.97 -1.75
C PHE A 38 -10.60 -8.66 -1.24
N LEU A 39 -11.04 -7.77 -2.14
CA LEU A 39 -11.72 -6.54 -1.72
C LEU A 39 -13.15 -6.83 -1.26
N LYS A 40 -13.35 -6.70 0.05
CA LYS A 40 -14.64 -6.77 0.73
C LYS A 40 -15.28 -5.39 0.88
N GLU A 41 -16.58 -5.32 0.63
CA GLU A 41 -17.38 -4.14 0.92
C GLU A 41 -17.34 -3.79 2.42
N HIS A 42 -17.35 -2.50 2.73
CA HIS A 42 -17.27 -1.92 4.08
C HIS A 42 -15.99 -2.26 4.86
N HIS A 43 -14.92 -2.65 4.17
CA HIS A 43 -13.61 -2.88 4.79
C HIS A 43 -12.62 -1.76 4.45
N GLN A 44 -11.69 -1.52 5.38
CA GLN A 44 -10.55 -0.62 5.22
C GLN A 44 -9.29 -1.42 4.87
N TYR A 45 -8.51 -0.89 3.95
CA TYR A 45 -7.21 -1.42 3.55
C TYR A 45 -6.16 -0.32 3.73
N ASP A 46 -5.14 -0.61 4.53
CA ASP A 46 -4.06 0.33 4.81
C ASP A 46 -2.84 0.00 3.95
N MET A 47 -2.30 1.01 3.27
CA MET A 47 -1.05 0.88 2.53
C MET A 47 0.12 0.92 3.50
N LEU A 48 0.61 -0.27 3.87
CA LEU A 48 1.71 -0.41 4.83
C LEU A 48 3.07 -0.09 4.21
N GLN A 49 3.28 -0.50 2.95
CA GLN A 49 4.53 -0.31 2.23
C GLN A 49 4.25 0.01 0.76
N ARG A 50 5.14 0.80 0.16
CA ARG A 50 5.18 1.06 -1.29
C ARG A 50 6.61 1.38 -1.71
N ASN A 51 6.90 1.20 -2.99
CA ASN A 51 8.19 1.50 -3.62
C ASN A 51 8.07 2.53 -4.77
N PHE A 52 6.98 3.30 -4.79
CA PHE A 52 6.71 4.35 -5.78
C PHE A 52 6.26 5.63 -5.09
N ASN A 53 6.38 6.73 -5.82
CA ASN A 53 5.95 8.05 -5.36
C ASN A 53 4.58 8.38 -5.95
N THR A 54 3.66 8.81 -5.09
CA THR A 54 2.36 9.35 -5.50
C THR A 54 2.51 10.81 -5.90
N THR A 55 1.54 11.37 -6.63
CA THR A 55 1.61 12.79 -7.04
C THR A 55 1.66 13.78 -5.86
N GLY A 56 1.21 13.39 -4.66
CA GLY A 56 1.44 14.13 -3.41
C GLY A 56 2.89 14.03 -2.86
N GLY A 57 3.82 13.52 -3.66
CA GLY A 57 5.23 13.30 -3.31
C GLY A 57 5.49 12.13 -2.37
N GLU A 58 6.77 11.94 -2.02
CA GLU A 58 7.28 10.95 -1.04
C GLU A 58 6.65 11.09 0.36
N HIS A 59 6.08 12.27 0.62
CA HIS A 59 5.55 12.64 1.92
C HIS A 59 4.12 12.16 2.17
N THR A 60 3.42 11.64 1.15
CA THR A 60 2.08 11.08 1.36
C THR A 60 2.15 9.89 2.33
N LYS A 61 1.60 10.04 3.54
CA LYS A 61 1.58 9.05 4.62
C LYS A 61 0.15 8.58 4.91
N CYS A 62 0.06 7.44 5.60
CA CYS A 62 -1.19 6.89 6.14
C CYS A 62 -2.28 6.76 5.07
N LEU A 63 -1.93 6.27 3.88
CA LEU A 63 -2.89 6.08 2.81
C LEU A 63 -3.77 4.88 3.17
N THR A 64 -5.06 5.13 3.32
CA THR A 64 -6.08 4.14 3.63
C THR A 64 -7.17 4.17 2.57
N SER A 65 -7.68 3.00 2.20
CA SER A 65 -8.76 2.84 1.23
C SER A 65 -9.93 2.16 1.91
N ASN A 66 -11.08 2.82 1.90
CA ASN A 66 -12.32 2.28 2.46
C ASN A 66 -13.26 1.90 1.32
N ILE A 67 -13.47 0.60 1.10
CA ILE A 67 -14.41 0.12 0.08
C ILE A 67 -15.84 0.38 0.56
N LYS A 68 -16.54 1.26 -0.14
CA LYS A 68 -17.90 1.70 0.24
C LYS A 68 -18.97 0.81 -0.35
N LYS A 69 -18.78 0.38 -1.59
CA LYS A 69 -19.76 -0.41 -2.33
C LYS A 69 -19.10 -1.24 -3.40
N LYS A 70 -19.64 -2.43 -3.67
CA LYS A 70 -19.35 -3.23 -4.85
C LYS A 70 -20.60 -3.43 -5.71
N ASP A 71 -20.43 -3.35 -7.02
CA ASP A 71 -21.41 -3.77 -8.02
C ASP A 71 -20.90 -5.08 -8.63
N GLU A 72 -21.48 -6.20 -8.19
CA GLU A 72 -21.10 -7.54 -8.64
C GLU A 72 -21.40 -7.78 -10.13
N THR A 73 -22.37 -7.07 -10.71
CA THR A 73 -22.71 -7.25 -12.12
C THR A 73 -21.67 -6.56 -13.00
N LYS A 74 -21.31 -5.33 -12.64
CA LYS A 74 -20.36 -4.51 -13.42
C LYS A 74 -18.91 -4.71 -13.01
N HIS A 75 -18.65 -5.40 -11.90
CA HIS A 75 -17.33 -5.51 -11.28
C HIS A 75 -16.71 -4.12 -11.00
N LEU A 76 -17.54 -3.24 -10.42
CA LEU A 76 -17.15 -1.89 -10.01
C LEU A 76 -17.08 -1.80 -8.48
N ALA A 77 -16.02 -1.20 -7.95
CA ALA A 77 -15.90 -0.91 -6.52
C ALA A 77 -15.74 0.59 -6.28
N SER A 78 -16.60 1.18 -5.45
CA SER A 78 -16.46 2.56 -4.99
C SER A 78 -15.66 2.59 -3.70
N ALA A 79 -14.69 3.49 -3.60
CA ALA A 79 -13.82 3.62 -2.45
C ALA A 79 -13.63 5.08 -2.02
N LEU A 80 -13.47 5.30 -0.71
CA LEU A 80 -12.99 6.55 -0.14
C LEU A 80 -11.53 6.38 0.27
N ILE A 81 -10.64 7.08 -0.40
CA ILE A 81 -9.22 7.14 -0.05
C ILE A 81 -9.01 8.26 0.95
N GLN A 82 -8.21 8.00 1.99
CA GLN A 82 -7.80 9.01 2.96
C GLN A 82 -6.28 8.97 3.11
N PHE A 83 -5.64 10.12 3.23
CA PHE A 83 -4.20 10.22 3.41
C PHE A 83 -3.79 11.53 4.07
N GLN A 84 -2.55 11.62 4.50
CA GLN A 84 -1.91 12.87 4.96
C GLN A 84 -0.74 13.21 4.03
N LEU A 85 -0.52 14.48 3.72
CA LEU A 85 0.64 14.90 2.91
C LEU A 85 1.96 14.90 3.70
N HIS A 86 1.91 14.86 5.02
CA HIS A 86 3.05 14.71 5.92
C HIS A 86 2.55 14.13 7.25
N GLN A 87 3.45 13.53 8.04
CA GLN A 87 3.09 12.92 9.32
C GLN A 87 2.50 13.96 10.27
N GLY A 88 1.30 13.69 10.79
CA GLY A 88 0.60 14.61 11.68
C GLY A 88 -0.11 15.78 10.98
N GLY A 89 -0.06 15.84 9.65
CA GLY A 89 -0.76 16.85 8.86
C GLY A 89 -2.28 16.66 8.78
N PRO A 90 -3.00 17.57 8.10
CA PRO A 90 -4.44 17.41 7.87
C PRO A 90 -4.72 16.18 7.00
N TRP A 91 -5.89 15.58 7.22
CA TRP A 91 -6.39 14.48 6.41
C TRP A 91 -7.04 14.99 5.13
N TYR A 92 -6.63 14.42 4.01
CA TYR A 92 -7.24 14.60 2.70
C TYR A 92 -8.10 13.39 2.37
N LYS A 93 -9.09 13.60 1.51
CA LYS A 93 -10.02 12.55 1.07
C LYS A 93 -10.21 12.62 -0.44
N LEU A 94 -10.29 11.46 -1.08
CA LEU A 94 -10.59 11.34 -2.50
C LEU A 94 -11.59 10.22 -2.74
N ASN A 95 -12.58 10.46 -3.59
CA ASN A 95 -13.48 9.41 -4.05
C ASN A 95 -12.91 8.72 -5.28
N GLN A 96 -12.85 7.39 -5.24
CA GLN A 96 -12.37 6.55 -6.34
C GLN A 96 -13.45 5.56 -6.73
N GLU A 97 -13.51 5.24 -8.01
CA GLU A 97 -14.31 4.16 -8.54
C GLU A 97 -13.39 3.27 -9.39
N TYR A 98 -13.34 2.00 -9.05
CA TYR A 98 -12.46 1.03 -9.66
C TYR A 98 -13.25 0.05 -10.51
N GLN A 99 -12.92 -0.04 -11.80
CA GLN A 99 -13.35 -1.11 -12.69
C GLN A 99 -12.38 -2.26 -12.61
N PHE A 100 -12.90 -3.45 -12.34
CA PHE A 100 -12.15 -4.68 -12.38
C PHE A 100 -12.28 -5.36 -13.73
N SER A 101 -11.19 -5.94 -14.20
CA SER A 101 -11.16 -6.77 -15.41
C SER A 101 -10.35 -8.04 -15.18
N ARG A 102 -10.65 -9.06 -15.99
CA ARG A 102 -9.96 -10.35 -15.93
C ARG A 102 -8.52 -10.23 -16.42
N ASP A 103 -7.64 -10.98 -15.78
CA ASP A 103 -6.28 -11.23 -16.28
C ASP A 103 -6.21 -12.58 -17.02
N ARG A 104 -4.98 -13.05 -17.31
CA ARG A 104 -4.75 -14.32 -18.00
C ARG A 104 -5.21 -15.56 -17.23
N THR A 105 -5.51 -15.43 -15.94
CA THR A 105 -6.01 -16.51 -15.09
C THR A 105 -7.54 -16.55 -15.05
N GLU A 106 -8.22 -15.70 -15.85
CA GLU A 106 -9.67 -15.50 -15.86
C GLU A 106 -10.25 -14.93 -14.55
N LYS A 107 -9.38 -14.52 -13.62
CA LYS A 107 -9.74 -13.85 -12.37
C LYS A 107 -9.66 -12.35 -12.50
N PHE A 108 -10.51 -11.65 -11.75
CA PHE A 108 -10.59 -10.19 -11.75
C PHE A 108 -9.45 -9.56 -10.94
N ASN A 109 -8.26 -9.57 -11.53
CA ASN A 109 -7.01 -9.16 -10.88
C ASN A 109 -6.46 -7.82 -11.38
N ILE A 110 -7.05 -7.24 -12.43
CA ILE A 110 -6.68 -5.91 -12.92
C ILE A 110 -7.72 -4.92 -12.40
N MET A 111 -7.27 -3.86 -11.74
CA MET A 111 -8.10 -2.84 -11.12
C MET A 111 -7.72 -1.47 -11.68
N ARG A 112 -8.66 -0.75 -12.28
CA ARG A 112 -8.43 0.55 -12.93
C ARG A 112 -9.38 1.61 -12.42
N THR A 113 -8.89 2.80 -12.15
CA THR A 113 -9.76 3.95 -11.86
C THR A 113 -10.62 4.27 -13.08
N THR A 114 -11.90 4.55 -12.88
CA THR A 114 -12.80 4.99 -13.96
C THR A 114 -12.73 6.50 -14.16
N ARG A 115 -13.43 7.01 -15.19
CA ARG A 115 -13.52 8.45 -15.45
C ARG A 115 -14.19 9.24 -14.32
N THR A 116 -15.08 8.62 -13.55
CA THR A 116 -15.81 9.27 -12.44
C THR A 116 -14.96 9.42 -11.17
N SER A 117 -13.82 8.74 -11.10
CA SER A 117 -12.88 8.88 -9.97
C SER A 117 -12.34 10.31 -9.88
N GLU A 118 -12.10 10.80 -8.69
CA GLU A 118 -11.23 11.97 -8.51
C GLU A 118 -9.78 11.58 -8.91
N GLY A 119 -8.91 12.53 -9.22
CA GLY A 119 -7.53 12.19 -9.60
C GLY A 119 -6.74 11.55 -8.43
N PRO A 120 -5.55 10.96 -8.67
CA PRO A 120 -5.01 10.61 -9.98
C PRO A 120 -5.70 9.37 -10.56
N LYS A 121 -5.69 9.23 -11.89
CA LYS A 121 -6.08 7.96 -12.51
C LYS A 121 -4.95 6.96 -12.39
N ALA A 122 -5.27 5.69 -12.24
CA ALA A 122 -4.27 4.65 -12.09
C ALA A 122 -4.79 3.28 -12.53
N SER A 123 -3.86 2.43 -12.96
CA SER A 123 -4.06 1.01 -13.22
C SER A 123 -3.21 0.18 -12.26
N TYR A 124 -3.82 -0.84 -11.69
CA TYR A 124 -3.22 -1.72 -10.70
C TYR A 124 -3.45 -3.18 -11.09
N ARG A 125 -2.57 -4.05 -10.61
CA ARG A 125 -2.69 -5.50 -10.79
C ARG A 125 -2.35 -6.23 -9.50
N PHE A 126 -3.24 -7.10 -9.05
CA PHE A 126 -3.00 -7.96 -7.89
C PHE A 126 -1.92 -9.00 -8.24
N GLY A 127 -0.90 -9.08 -7.40
CA GLY A 127 0.19 -10.05 -7.48
C GLY A 127 0.10 -11.18 -6.47
N LEU A 128 -0.50 -10.89 -5.31
CA LEU A 128 -0.74 -11.83 -4.22
C LEU A 128 -1.97 -11.36 -3.45
N THR A 129 -2.83 -12.30 -3.04
CA THR A 129 -3.94 -12.06 -2.13
C THR A 129 -3.94 -13.13 -1.05
N LEU A 130 -3.85 -12.71 0.21
CA LEU A 130 -4.04 -13.50 1.42
C LEU A 130 -5.30 -13.02 2.12
N ASP A 131 -5.72 -13.69 3.20
CA ASP A 131 -6.96 -13.35 3.91
C ASP A 131 -6.99 -11.91 4.46
N THR A 132 -5.82 -11.37 4.82
CA THR A 132 -5.68 -10.06 5.49
C THR A 132 -4.77 -9.08 4.74
N CYS A 133 -4.03 -9.52 3.72
CA CYS A 133 -3.03 -8.71 3.03
C CYS A 133 -2.98 -9.03 1.54
N ALA A 134 -2.59 -8.04 0.74
CA ALA A 134 -2.34 -8.24 -0.68
C ALA A 134 -1.08 -7.49 -1.10
N VAL A 135 -0.46 -8.00 -2.16
CA VAL A 135 0.58 -7.27 -2.92
C VAL A 135 -0.06 -6.82 -4.22
N VAL A 136 0.01 -5.52 -4.47
CA VAL A 136 -0.58 -4.88 -5.65
C VAL A 136 0.52 -4.16 -6.40
N TYR A 137 0.66 -4.46 -7.69
CA TYR A 137 1.51 -3.74 -8.61
C TYR A 137 0.77 -2.52 -9.15
N VAL A 138 1.49 -1.42 -9.26
CA VAL A 138 1.05 -0.23 -9.99
C VAL A 138 1.58 -0.36 -11.40
N ASP A 139 0.68 -0.44 -12.37
CA ASP A 139 1.08 -0.48 -13.78
C ASP A 139 1.22 0.94 -14.34
N GLU A 140 0.28 1.84 -14.02
CA GLU A 140 0.23 3.23 -14.52
C GLU A 140 -0.37 4.17 -13.46
N ILE A 141 0.13 5.41 -13.36
CA ILE A 141 -0.45 6.51 -12.55
C ILE A 141 -0.35 7.81 -13.35
N ASP A 142 -1.48 8.48 -13.52
CA ASP A 142 -1.53 9.83 -14.07
C ASP A 142 -1.08 10.84 -13.03
N SER A 143 -0.20 11.77 -13.42
CA SER A 143 0.15 12.92 -12.59
C SER A 143 -1.10 13.76 -12.30
N PHE A 144 -1.33 14.11 -11.04
CA PHE A 144 -2.39 15.03 -10.65
C PHE A 144 -1.97 16.44 -11.06
N THR A 145 -2.49 16.96 -12.17
CA THR A 145 -2.45 18.40 -12.41
C THR A 145 -3.46 19.02 -11.46
N GLN A 146 -3.02 19.66 -10.38
CA GLN A 146 -3.92 20.57 -9.68
C GLN A 146 -4.31 21.65 -10.70
N GLU A 147 -5.57 21.72 -11.09
CA GLU A 147 -6.11 22.94 -11.66
C GLU A 147 -6.05 24.03 -10.59
N SER A 148 -4.88 24.66 -10.45
CA SER A 148 -4.82 26.01 -9.95
C SER A 148 -5.56 26.86 -10.98
N GLN A 149 -6.75 27.35 -10.62
CA GLN A 149 -7.34 28.50 -11.29
C GLN A 149 -6.29 29.62 -11.29
N GLY A 150 -5.69 29.85 -12.45
CA GLY A 150 -4.56 30.77 -12.59
C GLY A 150 -3.88 30.60 -13.93
N SER A 151 -4.38 31.30 -14.93
CA SER A 151 -3.72 31.61 -16.20
C SER A 151 -2.20 31.72 -16.07
N SER A 152 -1.44 30.85 -16.75
CA SER A 152 -0.36 31.25 -17.66
C SER A 152 0.24 30.01 -18.35
N GLN A 153 0.47 30.17 -19.65
CA GLN A 153 1.25 29.27 -20.49
C GLN A 153 2.63 29.02 -19.88
N CYS A 154 3.13 27.79 -19.99
CA CYS A 154 4.56 27.55 -20.22
C CYS A 154 4.69 26.33 -21.15
N LEU A 155 4.71 26.65 -22.44
CA LEU A 155 5.51 25.96 -23.43
C LEU A 155 6.98 26.14 -22.99
N GLU A 156 7.71 25.06 -22.76
CA GLU A 156 9.17 25.09 -22.94
C GLU A 156 9.70 23.69 -23.28
N ILE A 157 10.31 23.66 -24.46
CA ILE A 157 11.18 22.61 -24.99
C ILE A 157 12.60 22.88 -24.44
N LEU A 158 13.43 21.83 -24.43
CA LEU A 158 14.92 21.76 -24.43
C LEU A 158 15.50 21.21 -23.11
N GLU A 159 16.43 20.25 -23.10
CA GLU A 159 17.24 19.58 -24.14
C GLU A 159 17.14 18.04 -24.06
#